data_AF-A0A4V2AXY6-F1
#
_entry.id   AF-A0A4V2AXY6-F1
#
_cell.length_a   1.000
_cell.length_b   1.000
_cell.length_c   1.000
_cell.angle_alpha   90.00
_cell.angle_beta   90.00
_cell.angle_gamma   90.00
#
_symmetry.space_group_name_H-M   'P 1'
#
loop_
_entity.id
_entity.type
_entity.pdbx_description
1 polymer ?
#
loop_
_entity_poly.entity_id
_entity_poly.type
_entity_poly.pdbx_seq_one_letter_code
_entity_poly.pdbx_strand_id
1 'polypeptide(L)' 'MGPLGFNEILIIAIIILLLFGGKKIPELMRGLGRGVREFNDAKNTVKKEIEDGVTEKERANTTSTSTQA' A
#
# COMPACT_ATOMS: atom_id res chain seq x y z
N MET A 1 -11.28 -14.45 -33.28
CA MET A 1 -10.29 -13.99 -32.29
C MET A 1 -10.75 -14.47 -30.92
N GLY A 2 -10.45 -15.73 -30.58
CA GLY A 2 -10.84 -16.29 -29.28
C GLY A 2 -10.02 -15.66 -28.15
N PRO A 3 -10.55 -15.57 -26.92
CA PRO A 3 -9.77 -15.11 -25.78
C PRO A 3 -8.54 -16.01 -25.65
N LEU A 4 -7.40 -15.40 -25.30
CA LEU A 4 -6.15 -16.12 -25.02
C LEU A 4 -6.48 -17.30 -24.11
N GLY A 5 -6.32 -18.52 -24.63
CA GLY A 5 -6.63 -19.72 -23.90
C GLY A 5 -5.64 -19.91 -22.77
N PHE A 6 -5.98 -20.80 -21.84
CA PHE A 6 -5.06 -21.24 -20.79
C PHE A 6 -3.72 -21.71 -21.38
N ASN A 7 -3.76 -22.33 -22.57
CA ASN A 7 -2.58 -22.82 -23.29
C ASN A 7 -1.64 -21.69 -23.73
N GLU A 8 -2.15 -20.61 -24.33
CA GLU A 8 -1.33 -19.45 -24.70
C GLU A 8 -0.69 -18.79 -23.49
N ILE A 9 -1.45 -18.63 -22.40
CA ILE A 9 -0.93 -18.06 -21.14
C ILE A 9 0.19 -18.94 -20.56
N LEU A 10 0.02 -20.26 -20.60
CA LEU A 10 1.02 -21.21 -20.11
C LEU A 10 2.32 -21.12 -20.93
N ILE A 11 2.23 -21.02 -22.26
CA ILE A 11 3.39 -20.86 -23.15
C ILE A 11 4.13 -19.56 -22.86
N ILE A 12 3.40 -18.44 -22.72
CA ILE A 12 4.01 -17.14 -22.38
C ILE A 12 4.70 -17.21 -21.01
N ALA A 13 4.04 -17.83 -20.02
CA ALA A 13 4.61 -18.01 -18.69
C ALA A 13 5.91 -18.83 -18.74
N ILE A 14 5.97 -19.91 -19.54
CA ILE A 14 7.18 -20.71 -19.73
C ILE A 14 8.30 -19.87 -20.38
N ILE A 15 8.00 -19.08 -21.41
CA ILE A 15 9.00 -18.21 -22.05
C ILE A 15 9.58 -17.22 -21.04
N ILE A 16 8.72 -16.55 -20.27
CA ILE A 16 9.15 -15.63 -19.20
C ILE A 16 9.99 -16.39 -18.15
N LEU A 17 9.58 -17.61 -17.79
CA LEU A 17 10.30 -18.46 -16.84
C LEU A 17 11.69 -18.85 -17.35
N LEU A 18 11.86 -19.08 -18.65
CA LEU A 18 13.15 -19.37 -19.27
C LEU A 18 14.06 -18.14 -19.32
N LEU A 19 13.50 -16.97 -19.65
CA LEU A 19 14.26 -15.71 -19.74
C LEU A 19 14.72 -15.19 -18.37
N PHE A 20 13.82 -15.24 -17.38
CA PHE A 20 14.09 -14.69 -16.03
C PHE A 20 14.52 -15.77 -15.03
N GLY A 21 14.22 -17.04 -15.28
CA GLY A 21 14.44 -18.14 -14.35
C GLY A 21 13.34 -18.26 -13.29
N GLY A 22 13.05 -19.49 -12.84
CA GLY A 22 12.00 -19.76 -11.84
C GLY A 22 12.23 -19.17 -10.46
N LYS A 23 13.43 -18.70 -10.16
CA LYS A 23 13.75 -18.07 -8.87
C LYS A 23 13.48 -16.56 -8.86
N LYS A 24 13.57 -15.88 -10.02
CA LYS A 24 13.42 -14.42 -10.07
C LYS A 24 11.98 -13.94 -9.89
N ILE A 25 11.00 -14.66 -10.44
CA ILE A 25 9.58 -14.28 -10.29
C ILE A 25 9.15 -14.29 -8.80
N PRO A 26 9.38 -15.37 -8.01
CA PRO A 26 9.08 -15.37 -6.58
C PRO A 26 9.89 -14.34 -5.78
N GLU A 27 11.15 -14.11 -6.15
CA GLU A 27 12.01 -13.14 -5.48
C GLU A 27 11.50 -11.70 -5.66
N LEU A 28 11.14 -11.34 -6.90
CA LEU A 28 10.52 -10.05 -7.23
C LEU A 28 9.16 -9.89 -6.54
N MET A 29 8.31 -10.92 -6.53
CA MET A 29 7.02 -10.90 -5.83
C MET A 29 7.19 -10.70 -4.32
N ARG A 30 8.17 -11.37 -3.70
CA ARG A 30 8.49 -11.20 -2.27
C ARG A 30 9.05 -9.83 -1.96
N GLY A 31 9.82 -9.23 -2.87
CA GLY A 31 10.31 -7.85 -2.76
C GLY A 31 9.17 -6.84 -2.86
N LEU A 32 8.38 -6.92 -3.92
CA LEU A 32 7.24 -6.05 -4.17
C LEU A 32 6.18 -6.17 -3.05
N GLY A 33 5.87 -7.38 -2.60
CA GLY A 33 4.91 -7.61 -1.53
C GLY A 33 5.33 -6.99 -0.20
N ARG A 34 6.63 -7.03 0.12
CA ARG A 34 7.18 -6.33 1.30
C ARG A 34 7.10 -4.81 1.14
N GLY A 35 7.51 -4.28 -0.02
CA GLY A 35 7.41 -2.84 -0.29
C GLY A 35 5.98 -2.31 -0.25
N VAL A 36 5.02 -3.03 -0.83
CA VAL A 36 3.59 -2.66 -0.78
C VAL A 36 3.04 -2.70 0.65
N ARG A 37 3.46 -3.69 1.46
CA ARG A 37 3.06 -3.78 2.86
C ARG A 37 3.59 -2.60 3.67
N GLU A 38 4.89 -2.33 3.60
CA GLU A 38 5.52 -1.19 4.30
C GLU A 38 4.90 0.15 3.87
N PHE A 39 4.61 0.31 2.57
CA PHE A 39 3.94 1.49 2.04
C PHE A 39 2.52 1.67 2.62
N ASN A 40 1.76 0.59 2.71
CA ASN A 40 0.42 0.63 3.30
C ASN A 40 0.48 0.91 4.81
N ASP A 41 1.42 0.30 5.53
CA ASP A 41 1.60 0.52 6.97
C ASP A 41 1.96 1.99 7.26
N ALA A 42 2.90 2.57 6.50
CA ALA A 42 3.26 3.98 6.60
C ALA A 42 2.08 4.91 6.31
N LYS A 43 1.30 4.62 5.25
CA LYS A 43 0.08 5.38 4.93
C LYS A 43 -0.96 5.34 6.05
N ASN A 44 -1.14 4.19 6.67
CA ASN A 44 -2.10 4.02 7.76
C ASN A 44 -1.67 4.79 9.01
N THR A 45 -0.38 4.78 9.36
CA THR A 45 0.16 5.58 10.46
C THR A 45 -0.04 7.07 10.21
N VAL A 46 0.33 7.58 9.03
CA VAL A 46 0.13 8.98 8.67
C VAL A 46 -1.34 9.37 8.70
N LYS A 47 -2.24 8.51 8.20
CA LYS A 47 -3.70 8.76 8.25
C LYS A 47 -4.20 8.89 9.69
N LYS A 48 -3.74 8.02 10.60
CA LYS A 48 -4.08 8.09 12.02
C LYS A 48 -3.54 9.35 12.69
N GLU A 49 -2.28 9.71 12.45
CA GLU A 49 -1.69 10.95 13.00
C GLU A 49 -2.43 12.20 12.52
N ILE A 50 -2.87 12.22 11.25
CA ILE A 50 -3.70 13.29 10.73
C ILE A 50 -5.06 13.29 11.43
N GLU A 51 -5.78 12.17 11.50
CA GLU A 51 -7.10 12.06 12.14
C GLU A 51 -7.08 12.42 13.65
N ASP A 52 -6.07 11.95 14.38
CA ASP A 52 -5.90 12.23 15.81
C ASP A 52 -5.46 13.69 16.04
N GLY A 53 -4.60 14.24 15.16
CA GLY A 53 -4.15 15.63 15.21
C GLY A 53 -5.24 16.67 14.90
N VAL A 54 -6.27 16.33 14.11
CA VAL A 54 -7.44 17.22 13.92
C VAL A 54 -8.32 17.27 15.17
N THR A 55 -8.35 16.19 15.96
CA THR A 55 -9.19 16.08 17.16
C THR A 55 -8.65 16.90 18.34
N GLU A 56 -7.33 17.11 18.41
CA GLU A 56 -6.68 17.92 19.46
C GLU A 56 -6.88 19.44 19.26
N LYS A 57 -6.92 19.91 18.00
CA LYS A 57 -6.97 21.35 17.68
C LYS A 57 -8.32 22.02 17.96
N GLU A 58 -9.39 21.26 18.16
CA GLU A 58 -10.73 21.80 18.43
C GLU A 58 -10.98 22.08 19.93
N ARG A 59 -10.20 21.49 20.84
CA ARG A 59 -10.39 21.69 22.30
C ARG A 59 -9.60 22.85 22.91
N ALA A 60 -8.64 23.43 22.20
CA ALA A 60 -7.78 24.48 22.74
C ALA A 60 -8.34 25.92 22.61
N ASN A 61 -9.45 26.15 21.89
CA ASN A 61 -9.96 27.51 21.61
C ASN A 61 -11.18 27.95 22.44
N THR A 62 -11.64 27.16 23.42
CA THR A 62 -12.90 27.44 24.15
C THR A 62 -12.71 27.83 25.62
N THR A 63 -11.49 27.77 26.17
CA THR A 63 -11.26 27.96 27.62
C THR A 63 -10.69 29.35 27.99
N SER A 64 -10.35 30.20 27.02
CA SER A 64 -9.69 31.50 27.30
C SER A 64 -10.60 32.72 27.41
N THR A 65 -11.94 32.57 27.28
CA THR A 65 -12.86 33.71 27.12
C THR A 65 -13.84 33.93 28.29
N SER A 66 -13.86 33.10 29.35
CA SER A 66 -14.87 33.22 30.44
C SER A 66 -14.35 33.65 31.83
N THR A 67 -13.17 34.27 31.95
CA THR A 67 -12.66 34.75 33.25
C THR A 67 -12.41 36.26 33.30
N GLN A 68 -13.09 37.05 32.47
CA GLN A 68 -13.22 38.49 32.67
C GLN A 68 -14.65 38.95 32.35
N ALA A 69 -15.51 38.89 33.37
CA ALA A 69 -16.70 39.72 33.54
C ALA A 69 -17.11 39.70 35.01
#